data_AF-A0A7J6UGY3-F1
#
_entry.id   AF-A0A7J6UGY3-F1
#
_cell.length_a   1.000
_cell.length_b   1.000
_cell.length_c   1.000
_cell.angle_alpha   90.00
_cell.angle_beta   90.00
_cell.angle_gamma   90.00
#
_symmetry.space_group_name_H-M   'P 1'
#
loop_
_entity.id
_entity.type
_entity.pdbx_description
1 polymer ?
#
loop_
_entity_poly.entity_id
_entity_poly.type
_entity_poly.pdbx_seq_one_letter_code
_entity_poly.pdbx_strand_id
1 'polypeptide(L)'
;STPGNISLQHVWPYSFLLEFDDGAGIKVSPPEHLRKRRDCPLDITDCIPPHQTAARFKVTVQLDPKLTLSAASKLHYVLAIVMCMPKDPSALLAEVPVENVRQSASRMRSILSRRQDEDDLQISGGSDEVDAETRSLRLTCPLSYMRMENPARGRDCSHIQVGRCAVGDSERCPSVL
;
A
#
# COMPACT_ATOMS: atom_id res chain seq x y z
N SER A 1 -31.80 19.34 7.75
CA SER A 1 -30.52 18.94 8.38
C SER A 1 -29.64 18.36 7.29
N THR A 2 -28.60 19.07 6.89
CA THR A 2 -27.59 18.58 5.95
C THR A 2 -26.93 17.35 6.58
N PRO A 3 -26.86 16.19 5.90
CA PRO A 3 -26.16 15.04 6.45
C PRO A 3 -24.70 15.44 6.61
N GLY A 4 -24.24 15.47 7.86
CA GLY A 4 -22.83 15.71 8.17
C GLY A 4 -21.99 14.71 7.39
N ASN A 5 -20.92 15.19 6.76
CA ASN A 5 -20.00 14.36 5.99
C ASN A 5 -19.31 13.39 6.96
N ILE A 6 -19.87 12.20 7.15
CA ILE A 6 -19.26 11.15 7.96
C ILE A 6 -18.10 10.59 7.14
N SER A 7 -16.87 10.86 7.58
CA SER A 7 -15.68 10.23 7.01
C SER A 7 -15.65 8.77 7.45
N LEU A 8 -15.95 7.86 6.53
CA LEU A 8 -15.81 6.42 6.74
C LEU A 8 -14.36 6.03 6.54
N GLN A 9 -13.75 5.45 7.57
CA GLN A 9 -12.41 4.91 7.52
C GLN A 9 -12.47 3.39 7.72
N HIS A 10 -11.75 2.65 6.88
CA HIS A 10 -11.54 1.22 7.11
C HIS A 10 -10.74 1.04 8.39
N VAL A 11 -11.32 0.36 9.38
CA VAL A 11 -10.63 -0.08 10.60
C VAL A 11 -11.20 -1.41 11.07
N TRP A 12 -10.33 -2.36 11.41
CA TRP A 12 -10.75 -3.59 12.11
C TRP A 12 -10.80 -3.36 13.62
N PRO A 13 -11.77 -3.95 14.34
CA PRO A 13 -11.79 -3.94 15.81
C PRO A 13 -10.56 -4.68 16.38
N TYR A 14 -10.41 -4.71 17.70
CA TYR A 14 -9.28 -5.38 18.34
C TYR A 14 -9.16 -6.83 17.88
N SER A 15 -10.25 -7.60 17.88
CA SER A 15 -10.33 -8.87 17.17
C SER A 15 -11.67 -9.02 16.45
N PHE A 16 -11.64 -9.71 15.32
CA PHE A 16 -12.80 -9.99 14.47
C PHE A 16 -12.75 -11.44 14.01
N LEU A 17 -13.87 -12.13 14.05
CA LEU A 17 -14.03 -13.47 13.53
C LEU A 17 -15.35 -13.55 12.78
N LEU A 18 -15.28 -13.97 11.52
CA LEU A 18 -16.43 -14.30 10.69
C LEU A 18 -16.37 -15.79 10.41
N GLU A 19 -17.43 -16.51 10.79
CA GLU A 19 -17.55 -17.97 10.64
C GLU A 19 -18.85 -18.30 9.91
N PHE A 20 -18.76 -19.17 8.90
CA PHE A 20 -19.89 -19.77 8.21
C PHE A 20 -20.33 -21.06 8.92
N ASP A 21 -21.53 -21.54 8.61
CA ASP A 21 -22.14 -22.71 9.28
C ASP A 21 -21.33 -24.02 9.11
N ASP A 22 -20.52 -24.12 8.05
CA ASP A 22 -19.64 -25.26 7.78
C ASP A 22 -18.29 -25.18 8.51
N GLY A 23 -18.07 -24.12 9.30
CA GLY A 23 -16.83 -23.87 10.03
C GLY A 23 -15.75 -23.16 9.23
N ALA A 24 -15.98 -22.85 7.94
CA ALA A 24 -15.11 -21.96 7.18
C ALA A 24 -15.19 -20.54 7.73
N GLY A 25 -14.10 -19.78 7.65
CA GLY A 25 -14.11 -18.43 8.21
C GLY A 25 -12.79 -17.70 8.12
N ILE A 26 -12.83 -16.44 8.53
CA ILE A 26 -11.67 -15.56 8.54
C ILE A 26 -11.55 -14.83 9.88
N LYS A 27 -10.30 -14.63 10.30
CA LYS A 27 -9.98 -14.01 11.58
C LYS A 27 -9.03 -12.84 11.41
N VAL A 28 -9.38 -11.73 12.04
CA VAL A 28 -8.43 -10.65 12.34
C VAL A 28 -7.98 -10.80 13.79
N SER A 29 -6.72 -11.16 13.96
CA SER A 29 -6.08 -11.22 15.27
C SER A 29 -5.85 -9.82 15.86
N PRO A 30 -5.65 -9.74 17.18
CA PRO A 30 -5.16 -8.54 17.86
C PRO A 30 -3.95 -7.89 17.18
N PRO A 31 -3.80 -6.56 17.30
CA PRO A 31 -2.60 -5.87 16.85
C PRO A 31 -1.39 -6.39 17.63
N GLU A 32 -0.37 -6.81 16.91
CA GLU A 32 0.90 -7.27 17.49
C GLU A 32 2.05 -6.46 16.88
N HIS A 33 3.11 -6.27 17.66
CA HIS A 33 4.30 -5.55 17.19
C HIS A 33 4.93 -6.31 16.02
N LEU A 34 5.22 -5.60 14.91
CA LEU A 34 5.84 -6.14 13.69
C LEU A 34 4.97 -7.10 12.86
N ARG A 35 3.66 -7.22 13.15
CA ARG A 35 2.74 -8.06 12.36
C ARG A 35 2.02 -7.32 11.22
N LYS A 36 1.45 -8.14 10.32
CA LYS A 36 0.78 -7.83 9.05
C LYS A 36 -0.08 -6.56 9.09
N ARG A 37 -0.10 -5.87 7.94
CA ARG A 37 -1.05 -4.82 7.58
C ARG A 37 -2.49 -5.21 7.93
N ARG A 38 -3.17 -4.34 8.70
CA ARG A 38 -4.59 -4.47 9.11
C ARG A 38 -5.46 -3.38 8.48
N ASP A 39 -4.90 -2.62 7.55
CA ASP A 39 -5.54 -1.51 6.83
C ASP A 39 -6.20 -1.97 5.52
N CYS A 40 -6.26 -3.28 5.28
CA CYS A 40 -6.85 -3.86 4.07
C CYS A 40 -8.15 -4.63 4.37
N PRO A 41 -9.11 -4.62 3.42
CA PRO A 41 -10.21 -5.59 3.37
C PRO A 41 -9.70 -7.03 3.39
N LEU A 42 -10.54 -7.92 3.91
CA LEU A 42 -10.28 -9.36 3.93
C LEU A 42 -10.97 -9.99 2.72
N ASP A 43 -10.24 -10.84 2.01
CA ASP A 43 -10.84 -11.71 1.00
C ASP A 43 -11.51 -12.90 1.71
N ILE A 44 -12.80 -13.09 1.44
CA ILE A 44 -13.61 -14.19 1.99
C ILE A 44 -14.12 -15.13 0.92
N THR A 45 -13.69 -14.97 -0.35
CA THR A 45 -14.24 -15.67 -1.51
C THR A 45 -14.24 -17.18 -1.31
N ASP A 46 -13.11 -17.73 -0.84
CA ASP A 46 -12.94 -19.16 -0.62
C ASP A 46 -13.64 -19.69 0.65
N CYS A 47 -14.13 -18.79 1.51
CA CYS A 47 -14.85 -19.16 2.72
C CYS A 47 -16.36 -19.24 2.50
N ILE A 48 -16.88 -18.69 1.38
CA ILE A 48 -18.31 -18.70 1.09
C ILE A 48 -18.70 -20.10 0.58
N PRO A 49 -19.65 -20.79 1.23
CA PRO A 49 -20.09 -22.10 0.79
C PRO A 49 -20.62 -22.07 -0.66
N PRO A 50 -20.17 -22.98 -1.54
CA PRO A 50 -20.59 -22.96 -2.93
C PRO A 50 -22.06 -23.37 -3.08
N HIS A 51 -22.69 -22.93 -4.18
CA HIS A 51 -24.06 -23.31 -4.57
C HIS A 51 -25.18 -22.92 -3.58
N GLN A 52 -24.93 -21.96 -2.69
CA GLN A 52 -25.95 -21.42 -1.80
C GLN A 52 -26.49 -20.08 -2.32
N THR A 53 -27.81 -19.89 -2.26
CA THR A 53 -28.48 -18.61 -2.57
C THR A 53 -28.39 -17.62 -1.41
N ALA A 54 -28.18 -18.12 -0.19
CA ALA A 54 -27.92 -17.33 1.01
C ALA A 54 -26.98 -18.10 1.93
N ALA A 55 -25.87 -17.48 2.31
CA ALA A 55 -24.93 -18.01 3.29
C ALA A 55 -25.18 -17.33 4.64
N ARG A 56 -25.42 -18.13 5.68
CA ARG A 56 -25.47 -17.62 7.05
C ARG A 56 -24.06 -17.57 7.60
N PHE A 57 -23.77 -16.51 8.34
CA PHE A 57 -22.49 -16.36 9.02
C PHE A 57 -22.72 -15.74 10.40
N LYS A 58 -21.81 -16.05 11.30
CA LYS A 58 -21.72 -15.48 12.64
C LYS A 58 -20.53 -14.54 12.68
N VAL A 59 -20.75 -13.37 13.25
CA VAL A 59 -19.69 -12.39 13.51
C VAL A 59 -19.44 -12.34 15.01
N THR A 60 -18.18 -12.50 15.40
CA THR A 60 -17.72 -12.26 16.76
C THR A 60 -16.75 -11.09 16.75
N VAL A 61 -17.05 -10.06 17.55
CA VAL A 61 -16.22 -8.86 17.69
C VAL A 61 -15.71 -8.77 19.11
N GLN A 62 -14.39 -8.58 19.24
CA GLN A 62 -13.77 -8.23 20.51
C GLN A 62 -13.26 -6.80 20.43
N LEU A 63 -13.68 -5.97 21.38
CA LEU A 63 -13.19 -4.61 21.55
C LEU A 63 -11.86 -4.64 22.32
N ASP A 64 -11.07 -3.57 22.19
CA ASP A 64 -9.82 -3.44 22.92
C ASP A 64 -10.10 -3.47 24.42
N PRO A 65 -9.50 -4.39 25.20
CA PRO A 65 -9.72 -4.47 26.65
C PRO A 65 -9.30 -3.20 27.40
N LYS A 66 -8.51 -2.32 26.78
CA LYS A 66 -8.10 -1.03 27.34
C LYS A 66 -9.14 0.07 27.18
N LEU A 67 -10.20 -0.15 26.39
CA LEU A 67 -11.28 0.83 26.22
C LEU A 67 -12.10 0.97 27.51
N THR A 68 -12.39 2.21 27.89
CA THR A 68 -13.35 2.47 28.97
C THR A 68 -14.77 2.11 28.51
N LEU A 69 -15.63 1.73 29.45
CA LEU A 69 -17.05 1.43 29.19
C LEU A 69 -17.76 2.57 28.42
N SER A 70 -17.47 3.83 28.77
CA SER A 70 -18.03 5.00 28.10
C SER A 70 -17.52 5.23 26.67
N ALA A 71 -16.31 4.75 26.36
CA ALA A 71 -15.74 4.82 25.02
C ALA A 71 -16.27 3.68 24.15
N ALA A 72 -16.36 2.47 24.71
CA ALA A 72 -16.90 1.29 24.05
C ALA A 72 -18.35 1.51 23.59
N SER A 73 -19.20 2.14 24.41
CA SER A 73 -20.61 2.41 24.07
C SER A 73 -20.82 3.40 22.92
N LYS A 74 -19.79 4.15 22.53
CA LYS A 74 -19.83 5.13 21.43
C LYS A 74 -19.26 4.60 20.13
N LEU A 75 -18.65 3.41 20.14
CA LEU A 75 -18.05 2.81 18.96
C LEU A 75 -19.11 2.08 18.13
N HIS A 76 -19.23 2.49 16.88
CA HIS A 76 -20.08 1.83 15.91
C HIS A 76 -19.21 1.26 14.80
N TYR A 77 -19.27 -0.06 14.61
CA TYR A 77 -18.66 -0.73 13.47
C TYR A 77 -19.76 -1.09 12.48
N VAL A 78 -19.43 -0.94 11.19
CA VAL A 78 -20.27 -1.40 10.09
C VAL A 78 -19.47 -2.46 9.35
N LEU A 79 -20.03 -3.65 9.22
CA LEU A 79 -19.49 -4.68 8.33
C LEU A 79 -20.05 -4.47 6.95
N ALA A 80 -19.19 -4.29 5.96
CA ALA A 80 -19.54 -4.27 4.55
C ALA A 80 -18.94 -5.50 3.86
N ILE A 81 -19.79 -6.28 3.19
CA ILE A 81 -19.37 -7.33 2.27
C ILE A 81 -19.59 -6.76 0.87
N VAL A 82 -18.51 -6.59 0.13
CA VAL A 82 -18.53 -5.95 -1.18
C VAL A 82 -17.94 -6.89 -2.22
N MET A 83 -18.61 -6.99 -3.36
CA MET A 83 -18.05 -7.67 -4.52
C MET A 83 -17.12 -6.71 -5.23
N CYS A 84 -15.84 -7.05 -5.29
CA CYS A 84 -14.82 -6.24 -5.94
C CYS A 84 -14.47 -6.84 -7.31
N MET A 85 -14.20 -5.98 -8.28
CA MET A 85 -13.56 -6.38 -9.53
C MET A 85 -12.05 -6.26 -9.36
N PRO A 86 -11.28 -7.35 -9.43
CA PRO A 86 -9.82 -7.26 -9.34
C PRO A 86 -9.30 -6.45 -10.53
N LYS A 87 -8.40 -5.50 -10.25
CA LYS A 87 -7.64 -4.79 -11.27
C LYS A 87 -6.23 -5.36 -11.33
N ASP A 88 -5.79 -5.67 -12.54
CA ASP A 88 -4.42 -6.10 -12.77
C ASP A 88 -3.43 -4.95 -12.47
N PRO A 89 -2.29 -5.22 -11.81
CA PRO A 89 -1.28 -4.19 -11.54
C PRO A 89 -0.81 -3.46 -12.80
N SER A 90 -0.68 -4.14 -13.96
CA SER A 90 -0.26 -3.51 -15.21
C SER A 90 -1.29 -2.49 -15.73
N ALA A 91 -2.58 -2.77 -15.55
CA ALA A 91 -3.64 -1.82 -15.88
C ALA A 91 -3.57 -0.56 -15.01
N LEU A 92 -3.25 -0.71 -13.72
CA LEU A 92 -3.04 0.43 -12.83
C LEU A 92 -1.80 1.25 -13.19
N LEU A 93 -0.76 0.61 -13.72
CA LEU A 93 0.44 1.33 -14.18
C LEU A 93 0.14 2.25 -15.35
N ALA A 94 -0.71 1.81 -16.28
CA ALA A 94 -1.10 2.64 -17.42
C ALA A 94 -1.86 3.91 -16.99
N GLU A 95 -2.46 3.91 -15.80
CA GLU A 95 -3.14 5.07 -15.22
C GLU A 95 -2.18 6.03 -14.49
N VAL A 96 -0.92 5.63 -14.23
CA VAL A 96 0.05 6.47 -13.51
C VAL A 96 0.47 7.66 -14.38
N PRO A 97 0.29 8.91 -13.93
CA PRO A 97 0.65 10.07 -14.72
C PRO A 97 2.14 10.13 -15.04
N VAL A 98 2.47 10.23 -16.33
CA VAL A 98 3.85 10.43 -16.79
C VAL A 98 4.13 11.93 -16.85
N GLU A 99 5.10 12.36 -16.06
CA GLU A 99 5.54 13.75 -16.05
C GLU A 99 6.44 14.05 -17.27
N ASN A 100 6.31 15.25 -17.85
CA ASN A 100 7.13 15.60 -19.00
C ASN A 100 8.60 15.84 -18.60
N VAL A 101 9.51 15.66 -19.56
CA VAL A 101 10.96 15.79 -19.34
C VAL A 101 11.35 17.15 -18.74
N ARG A 102 10.69 18.24 -19.16
CA ARG A 102 11.00 19.61 -18.69
C ARG A 102 10.67 19.80 -17.22
N GLN A 103 9.49 19.35 -16.78
CA GLN A 103 9.02 19.41 -15.40
C GLN A 103 9.89 18.53 -14.50
N SER A 104 10.17 17.30 -14.94
CA SER A 104 11.08 16.38 -14.27
C SER A 104 12.48 16.96 -14.10
N ALA A 105 13.06 17.55 -15.15
CA ALA A 105 14.37 18.20 -15.10
C ALA A 105 14.39 19.42 -14.16
N SER A 106 13.34 20.25 -14.21
CA SER A 106 13.21 21.39 -13.30
C SER A 106 13.16 20.95 -11.84
N ARG A 107 12.40 19.88 -11.54
CA ARG A 107 12.33 19.33 -10.18
C ARG A 107 13.65 18.72 -9.74
N MET A 108 14.33 17.95 -10.60
CA MET A 108 15.65 17.39 -10.30
C MET A 108 16.67 18.49 -9.96
N ARG A 109 16.71 19.57 -10.75
CA ARG A 109 17.57 20.73 -10.45
C ARG A 109 17.24 21.36 -9.10
N SER A 110 15.95 21.52 -8.79
CA SER A 110 15.51 22.06 -7.50
C SER A 110 15.99 21.18 -6.33
N ILE A 111 15.83 19.85 -6.42
CA ILE A 111 16.30 18.92 -5.38
C ILE A 111 17.83 18.95 -5.26
N LEU A 112 18.56 18.93 -6.38
CA LEU A 112 20.02 18.99 -6.40
C LEU A 112 20.57 20.31 -5.84
N SER A 113 19.83 21.41 -6.02
CA SER A 113 20.22 22.73 -5.50
C SER A 113 20.01 22.91 -3.99
N ARG A 114 19.35 21.96 -3.31
CA ARG A 114 19.19 22.01 -1.85
C ARG A 114 20.52 21.74 -1.16
N ARG A 115 20.88 22.63 -0.22
CA ARG A 115 22.07 22.48 0.63
C ARG A 115 21.83 21.38 1.67
N GLN A 116 22.94 20.78 2.08
CA GLN A 116 23.16 19.44 2.63
C GLN A 116 22.64 19.19 4.07
N ASP A 117 21.59 19.89 4.53
CA ASP A 117 21.18 19.86 5.95
C ASP A 117 20.00 18.93 6.28
N GLU A 118 19.50 18.14 5.33
CA GLU A 118 18.41 17.18 5.57
C GLU A 118 18.85 15.75 5.19
N ASP A 119 18.92 14.88 6.20
CA ASP A 119 19.35 13.47 6.22
C ASP A 119 18.61 12.50 5.26
N ASP A 120 17.78 13.01 4.34
CA ASP A 120 16.87 12.20 3.50
C ASP A 120 17.42 11.86 2.11
N LEU A 121 18.70 12.10 1.86
CA LEU A 121 19.35 11.72 0.60
C LEU A 121 20.20 10.47 0.82
N GLN A 122 19.57 9.28 0.82
CA GLN A 122 20.31 8.02 0.68
C GLN A 122 20.92 7.90 -0.72
N ILE A 123 22.00 8.65 -0.94
CA ILE A 123 22.96 8.54 -2.03
C ILE A 123 24.05 7.64 -1.48
N SER A 124 23.93 6.33 -1.69
CA SER A 124 25.00 5.41 -1.27
C SER A 124 26.07 5.40 -2.35
N GLY A 125 27.11 6.20 -2.16
CA GLY A 125 28.39 6.07 -2.84
C GLY A 125 29.21 4.95 -2.18
N GLY A 126 29.72 4.03 -2.98
CA GLY A 126 30.81 3.15 -2.57
C GLY A 126 32.03 4.00 -2.23
N SER A 127 32.83 3.53 -1.28
CA SER A 127 33.90 4.26 -0.58
C SER A 127 35.14 4.60 -1.41
N ASP A 128 35.04 4.73 -2.73
CA ASP A 128 36.17 5.11 -3.57
C ASP A 128 35.87 6.48 -4.20
N GLU A 129 36.53 7.49 -3.64
CA GLU A 129 36.81 8.83 -4.15
C GLU A 129 36.05 9.28 -5.40
N VAL A 130 35.06 10.15 -5.20
CA VAL A 130 34.63 11.07 -6.27
C VAL A 130 34.33 12.41 -5.60
N ASP A 131 34.83 13.48 -6.22
CA ASP A 131 34.69 14.89 -5.79
C ASP A 131 33.33 15.18 -5.13
N ALA A 132 33.34 16.00 -4.07
CA ALA A 132 32.18 16.36 -3.24
C ALA A 132 30.95 16.94 -4.00
N GLU A 133 31.07 17.09 -5.32
CA GLU A 133 30.03 17.56 -6.24
C GLU A 133 29.30 16.43 -6.99
N THR A 134 29.79 15.20 -6.94
CA THR A 134 29.19 14.07 -7.68
C THR A 134 28.26 13.23 -6.80
N ARG A 135 27.05 12.99 -7.30
CA ARG A 135 26.01 12.19 -6.64
C ARG A 135 25.67 10.98 -7.50
N SER A 136 25.70 9.78 -6.92
CA SER A 136 25.34 8.53 -7.63
C SER A 136 23.86 8.20 -7.46
N LEU A 137 23.19 7.81 -8.54
CA LEU A 137 21.81 7.36 -8.53
C LEU A 137 21.75 5.86 -8.83
N ARG A 138 21.06 5.09 -7.98
CA ARG A 138 20.85 3.67 -8.22
C ARG A 138 19.72 3.47 -9.23
N LEU A 139 20.02 2.78 -10.33
CA LEU A 139 19.03 2.34 -11.32
C LEU A 139 18.37 1.00 -10.95
N THR A 140 18.61 0.52 -9.74
CA THR A 140 17.97 -0.66 -9.16
C THR A 140 16.81 -0.27 -8.25
N CYS A 141 15.75 -1.08 -8.28
CA CYS A 141 14.58 -0.90 -7.45
C CYS A 141 14.91 -1.30 -6.00
N PRO A 142 14.64 -0.45 -4.98
CA PRO A 142 14.91 -0.80 -3.59
C PRO A 142 14.01 -1.92 -3.04
N LEU A 143 12.90 -2.24 -3.72
CA LEU A 143 11.97 -3.29 -3.30
C LEU A 143 12.29 -4.66 -3.92
N SER A 144 12.65 -4.69 -5.20
CA SER A 144 12.92 -5.94 -5.93
C SER A 144 14.41 -6.21 -6.16
N TYR A 145 15.27 -5.21 -5.94
CA TYR A 145 16.71 -5.25 -6.25
C TYR A 145 17.05 -5.49 -7.74
N MET A 146 16.04 -5.51 -8.62
CA MET A 146 16.20 -5.61 -10.07
C MET A 146 16.36 -4.24 -10.72
N ARG A 147 16.82 -4.21 -11.97
CA ARG A 147 16.86 -2.99 -12.78
C ARG A 147 15.46 -2.38 -12.90
N MET A 148 15.34 -1.08 -12.77
CA MET A 148 14.06 -0.38 -12.88
C MET A 148 13.63 -0.25 -14.35
N GLU A 149 12.39 -0.63 -14.62
CA GLU A 149 11.73 -0.46 -15.92
C GLU A 149 10.85 0.80 -15.92
N ASN A 150 10.01 0.95 -14.88
CA ASN A 150 9.09 2.06 -14.70
C ASN A 150 9.46 2.87 -13.44
N PRO A 151 10.42 3.81 -13.52
CA PRO A 151 10.82 4.62 -12.38
C PRO A 151 9.69 5.58 -11.96
N ALA A 152 9.29 5.53 -10.69
CA ALA A 152 8.24 6.40 -10.18
C ALA A 152 8.54 6.89 -8.76
N ARG A 153 7.81 7.93 -8.35
CA ARG A 153 7.84 8.46 -6.98
C ARG A 153 6.52 9.16 -6.67
N GLY A 154 6.28 9.40 -5.39
CA GLY A 154 5.21 10.29 -4.97
C GLY A 154 5.41 11.70 -5.53
N ARG A 155 4.31 12.39 -5.83
CA ARG A 155 4.34 13.76 -6.37
C ARG A 155 5.09 14.72 -5.46
N ASP A 156 4.95 14.53 -4.16
CA ASP A 156 5.49 15.41 -3.11
C ASP A 156 6.82 14.90 -2.52
N CYS A 157 7.40 13.83 -3.09
CA CYS A 157 8.70 13.32 -2.67
C CYS A 157 9.81 14.33 -2.98
N SER A 158 10.58 14.69 -1.95
CA SER A 158 11.74 15.59 -2.04
C SER A 158 13.04 14.89 -2.44
N HIS A 159 13.08 13.56 -2.45
CA HIS A 159 14.25 12.76 -2.81
C HIS A 159 14.36 12.50 -4.33
N ILE A 160 15.58 12.26 -4.80
CA ILE A 160 15.86 11.93 -6.22
C ILE A 160 15.66 10.44 -6.48
N GLN A 161 15.97 9.56 -5.51
CA GLN A 161 15.83 8.13 -5.67
C GLN A 161 14.37 7.78 -5.99
N VAL A 162 14.16 7.02 -7.06
CA VAL A 162 12.84 6.55 -7.49
C VAL A 162 12.59 5.13 -6.98
N GLY A 163 11.34 4.84 -6.66
CA GLY A 163 10.84 3.53 -6.27
C GLY A 163 9.96 2.91 -7.37
N ARG A 164 9.63 1.63 -7.22
CA ARG A 164 8.83 0.85 -8.19
C ARG A 164 7.53 1.57 -8.62
N CYS A 165 7.27 1.58 -9.92
CA CYS A 165 5.93 1.33 -10.47
C CYS A 165 5.95 -0.09 -11.07
N ALA A 166 4.94 -0.90 -10.77
CA ALA A 166 4.85 -2.37 -10.82
C ALA A 166 5.47 -3.13 -12.03
N VAL A 167 5.64 -4.44 -11.81
CA VAL A 167 6.16 -5.45 -12.75
C VAL A 167 5.04 -5.77 -13.75
N GLY A 168 5.33 -5.63 -15.05
CA GLY A 168 4.64 -6.44 -16.06
C GLY A 168 5.23 -7.83 -15.99
N ASP A 169 4.38 -8.87 -16.02
CA ASP A 169 4.81 -10.26 -15.92
C ASP A 169 6.04 -10.55 -16.79
N SER A 170 7.00 -11.23 -16.17
CA SER A 170 8.26 -11.65 -16.75
C SER A 170 8.11 -12.80 -17.77
N GLU A 171 7.12 -12.72 -18.66
CA GLU A 171 6.92 -13.65 -19.76
C GLU A 171 6.70 -12.89 -21.07
N ARG A 172 7.72 -12.14 -21.49
CA ARG A 172 8.04 -11.88 -22.90
C ARG A 172 9.35 -11.10 -23.00
N CYS A 173 10.45 -11.83 -23.08
CA CYS A 173 11.58 -11.38 -23.90
C CYS A 173 11.26 -11.72 -25.36
N PRO A 174 10.94 -10.74 -26.23
CA PRO A 174 11.46 -10.74 -27.57
C PRO A 174 12.73 -9.88 -27.55
N SER A 175 13.84 -10.57 -27.74
CA SER A 175 15.10 -10.03 -28.22
C SER A 175 14.88 -8.94 -29.27
N VAL A 176 15.40 -7.74 -29.05
CA VAL A 176 15.71 -6.79 -30.12
C VAL A 176 16.99 -6.02 -29.78
N LEU A 177 18.05 -6.42 -30.48
CA LEU A 177 19.40 -5.87 -30.67
C LEU A 177 20.35 -5.82 -29.46
#